data_AF-A0A0K8RPH7-F1
#
_entry.id   AF-A0A0K8RPH7-F1
#
_cell.length_a   1.000
_cell.length_b   1.000
_cell.length_c   1.000
_cell.angle_alpha   90.00
_cell.angle_beta   90.00
_cell.angle_gamma   90.00
#
_symmetry.space_group_name_H-M   'P 1'
#
loop_
_entity.id
_entity.type
_entity.pdbx_description
1 polymer ?
#
loop_
_entity_poly.entity_id
_entity_poly.type
_entity_poly.pdbx_seq_one_letter_code
_entity_poly.pdbx_strand_id
1 'polypeptide(L)'
;ADFRRSRLYDSIPRTLEKALRTTPITYNAHKWCLTPTNFTAFRLNRFYKVLSTSVDKKGTTFISSMEALSYPFYGVQFHPEKNSFEWKLDKHHKNIPHNVDATRLTQYMADFFVGEARKNDHKFSTPEDESKALIYNYDVSYSQEYSTFTQIYVFDK
;
A
#
# COMPACT_ATOMS: atom_id res chain seq x y z
N ALA A 1 -5.36 19.05 -5.19
CA ALA A 1 -6.30 18.25 -6.00
C ALA A 1 -7.33 17.64 -5.06
N ASP A 2 -8.60 17.55 -5.44
CA ASP A 2 -9.61 16.88 -4.61
C ASP A 2 -9.42 15.36 -4.70
N PHE A 3 -8.97 14.75 -3.60
CA PHE A 3 -8.79 13.30 -3.48
C PHE A 3 -10.16 12.57 -3.49
N ARG A 4 -11.28 13.25 -3.18
CA ARG A 4 -12.62 12.62 -3.30
C ARG A 4 -13.08 12.45 -4.74
N ARG A 5 -12.38 13.07 -5.71
CA ARG A 5 -12.53 12.79 -7.15
C ARG A 5 -11.43 11.86 -7.66
N SER A 6 -11.00 10.89 -6.84
CA SER A 6 -10.04 9.84 -7.19
C SER A 6 -10.71 8.49 -7.19
N ARG A 7 -10.15 7.48 -7.86
CA ARG A 7 -10.67 6.12 -7.77
C ARG A 7 -10.29 5.49 -6.44
N LEU A 8 -9.03 5.67 -6.02
CA LEU A 8 -8.52 5.05 -4.78
C LEU A 8 -9.28 5.48 -3.52
N TYR A 9 -9.83 6.70 -3.48
CA TYR A 9 -10.48 7.25 -2.27
C TYR A 9 -11.90 7.80 -2.51
N ASP A 10 -12.57 7.52 -3.64
CA ASP A 10 -13.95 8.00 -3.87
C ASP A 10 -14.94 7.47 -2.82
N SER A 11 -14.71 6.24 -2.37
CA SER A 11 -15.57 5.44 -1.52
C SER A 11 -15.06 5.36 -0.08
N ILE A 12 -14.03 6.13 0.27
CA ILE A 12 -13.45 6.07 1.61
C ILE A 12 -14.48 6.51 2.66
N PRO A 13 -14.72 5.72 3.73
CA PRO A 13 -15.62 6.14 4.80
C PRO A 13 -15.13 7.45 5.44
N ARG A 14 -16.05 8.39 5.69
CA ARG A 14 -15.70 9.70 6.29
C ARG A 14 -14.93 9.57 7.61
N THR A 15 -15.23 8.54 8.40
CA THR A 15 -14.54 8.24 9.65
C THR A 15 -13.09 7.82 9.40
N LEU A 16 -12.83 6.97 8.40
CA LEU A 16 -11.50 6.54 8.02
C LEU A 16 -10.71 7.66 7.36
N GLU A 17 -11.35 8.49 6.54
CA GLU A 17 -10.73 9.71 5.99
C GLU A 17 -10.28 10.65 7.12
N LYS A 18 -11.14 10.88 8.12
CA LYS A 18 -10.78 11.67 9.29
C LYS A 18 -9.58 11.07 10.00
N ALA A 19 -9.58 9.76 10.25
CA ALA A 19 -8.46 9.07 10.89
C ALA A 19 -7.14 9.21 10.10
N LEU A 20 -7.17 9.06 8.77
CA LEU A 20 -6.00 9.28 7.90
C LEU A 20 -5.41 10.69 8.04
N ARG A 21 -6.25 11.69 8.31
CA ARG A 21 -5.84 13.10 8.45
C ARG A 21 -5.32 13.44 9.84
N THR A 22 -5.82 12.78 10.87
CA THR A 22 -5.59 13.20 12.27
C THR A 22 -4.78 12.22 13.10
N THR A 23 -4.61 10.98 12.64
CA THR A 23 -4.05 9.88 13.43
C THR A 23 -2.93 9.18 12.66
N PRO A 24 -1.82 8.75 13.31
CA PRO A 24 -0.73 8.05 12.64
C PRO A 24 -1.10 6.59 12.34
N ILE A 25 -1.93 6.37 11.32
CA ILE A 25 -2.40 5.03 10.90
C ILE A 25 -1.72 4.49 9.63
N THR A 26 -0.71 5.19 9.11
CA THR A 26 0.10 4.75 7.96
C THR A 26 1.53 4.45 8.40
N TYR A 27 2.01 3.24 8.14
CA TYR A 27 3.38 2.86 8.47
C TYR A 27 4.35 3.20 7.34
N ASN A 28 5.43 3.93 7.65
CA ASN A 28 6.42 4.39 6.68
C ASN A 28 7.80 3.79 7.02
N ALA A 29 8.32 2.95 6.13
CA ALA A 29 9.63 2.30 6.26
C ALA A 29 10.45 2.42 4.97
N HIS A 30 10.80 3.66 4.61
CA HIS A 30 11.55 3.99 3.40
C HIS A 30 12.68 4.98 3.68
N LYS A 31 13.73 4.95 2.86
CA LYS A 31 14.86 5.89 2.91
C LYS A 31 14.75 7.01 1.86
N TRP A 32 13.96 6.78 0.82
CA TRP A 32 13.83 7.65 -0.35
C TRP A 32 12.37 7.94 -0.59
N CYS A 33 12.08 9.15 -1.08
CA CYS A 33 10.72 9.56 -1.38
C CYS A 33 10.71 10.50 -2.59
N LEU A 34 9.53 10.62 -3.22
CA LEU A 34 9.32 11.52 -4.36
C LEU A 34 8.71 12.84 -3.87
N THR A 35 9.45 13.94 -4.03
CA THR A 35 8.96 15.28 -3.68
C THR A 35 7.97 15.79 -4.74
N PRO A 36 7.00 16.66 -4.38
CA PRO A 36 6.14 17.32 -5.36
C PRO A 36 6.91 18.11 -6.43
N THR A 37 8.04 18.71 -6.04
CA THR A 37 8.95 19.42 -6.95
C THR A 37 9.51 18.48 -8.01
N ASN A 38 10.08 17.33 -7.60
CA ASN A 38 10.63 16.37 -8.56
C ASN A 38 9.53 15.72 -9.40
N PHE A 39 8.37 15.44 -8.82
CA PHE A 39 7.22 14.89 -9.54
C PHE A 39 6.81 15.75 -10.75
N THR A 40 6.75 17.07 -10.56
CA THR A 40 6.42 18.00 -11.65
C THR A 40 7.60 18.23 -12.58
N ALA A 41 8.83 18.34 -12.07
CA ALA A 41 10.04 18.50 -12.88
C ALA A 41 10.24 17.35 -13.88
N PHE A 42 9.99 16.11 -13.46
CA PHE A 42 10.05 14.91 -14.31
C PHE A 42 8.77 14.66 -15.11
N ARG A 43 7.83 15.62 -15.11
CA ARG A 43 6.56 15.57 -15.87
C ARG A 43 5.68 14.36 -15.53
N LEU A 44 5.82 13.79 -14.33
CA LEU A 44 5.01 12.66 -13.86
C LEU A 44 3.55 13.07 -13.65
N ASN A 45 3.28 14.36 -13.44
CA ASN A 45 1.94 14.94 -13.38
C ASN A 45 1.14 14.82 -14.69
N ARG A 46 1.78 14.42 -15.80
CA ARG A 46 1.08 14.10 -17.07
C ARG A 46 0.48 12.69 -17.08
N PHE A 47 0.94 11.82 -16.20
CA PHE A 47 0.49 10.43 -16.12
C PHE A 47 -0.18 10.12 -14.80
N TYR A 48 0.27 10.73 -13.70
CA TYR A 48 -0.25 10.51 -12.35
C TYR A 48 -0.93 11.75 -11.77
N LYS A 49 -1.92 11.50 -10.91
CA LYS A 49 -2.56 12.45 -10.02
C LYS A 49 -2.10 12.15 -8.59
N VAL A 50 -1.54 13.16 -7.92
CA VAL A 50 -1.24 13.08 -6.49
C VAL A 50 -2.53 13.12 -5.68
N LEU A 51 -2.67 12.18 -4.74
CA LEU A 51 -3.84 12.05 -3.88
C LEU A 51 -3.56 12.51 -2.44
N SER A 52 -2.36 12.22 -1.94
CA SER A 52 -1.93 12.69 -0.62
C SER A 52 -0.42 12.91 -0.55
N THR A 53 -0.02 13.71 0.43
CA THR A 53 1.37 13.98 0.79
C THR A 53 1.59 13.76 2.27
N SER A 54 2.82 13.48 2.67
CA SER A 54 3.27 13.39 4.05
C SER A 54 4.52 14.24 4.24
N VAL A 55 4.90 14.48 5.50
CA VAL A 55 6.08 15.27 5.85
C VAL A 55 7.01 14.40 6.68
N ASP A 56 8.29 14.32 6.29
CA ASP A 56 9.29 13.55 7.02
C ASP A 56 9.76 14.28 8.29
N LYS A 57 10.61 13.62 9.10
CA LYS A 57 11.16 14.19 10.35
C LYS A 57 12.04 15.43 10.13
N LYS A 58 12.48 15.69 8.91
CA LYS A 58 13.31 16.84 8.52
C LYS A 58 12.46 17.97 7.92
N GLY A 59 11.13 17.81 7.84
CA GLY A 59 10.23 18.79 7.24
C GLY A 59 10.05 18.66 5.72
N THR A 60 10.61 17.61 5.10
CA THR A 60 10.48 17.40 3.65
C THR A 60 9.09 16.87 3.33
N THR A 61 8.34 17.59 2.49
CA THR A 61 7.08 17.09 1.95
C THR A 61 7.32 16.11 0.80
N PHE A 62 6.67 14.96 0.86
CA PHE A 62 6.73 13.93 -0.16
C PHE A 62 5.36 13.38 -0.52
N ILE A 63 5.22 12.85 -1.74
CA ILE A 63 4.00 12.18 -2.22
C ILE A 63 3.83 10.87 -1.47
N SER A 64 2.70 10.69 -0.80
CA SER A 64 2.39 9.47 -0.03
C SER A 64 1.33 8.58 -0.67
N SER A 65 0.50 9.12 -1.56
CA SER A 65 -0.28 8.31 -2.51
C SER A 65 -0.59 9.04 -3.82
N MET A 66 -0.72 8.25 -4.88
CA MET A 66 -1.04 8.71 -6.24
C MET A 66 -1.75 7.62 -7.04
N GLU A 67 -2.45 8.03 -8.09
CA GLU A 67 -3.06 7.12 -9.08
C GLU A 67 -2.82 7.65 -10.50
N ALA A 68 -2.78 6.78 -11.50
CA ALA A 68 -2.65 7.23 -12.89
C ALA A 68 -3.92 7.95 -13.37
N LEU A 69 -3.82 8.85 -14.34
CA LEU A 69 -4.97 9.61 -14.83
C LEU A 69 -5.94 8.71 -15.61
N SER A 70 -5.41 7.83 -16.45
CA SER A 70 -6.19 7.02 -17.39
C SER A 70 -6.04 5.51 -17.22
N TYR A 71 -5.07 5.06 -16.42
CA TYR A 71 -4.78 3.64 -16.19
C TYR A 71 -5.12 3.24 -14.75
N PRO A 72 -5.49 1.99 -14.48
CA PRO A 72 -5.74 1.48 -13.12
C PRO A 72 -4.41 1.20 -12.38
N PHE A 73 -3.50 2.17 -12.37
CA PHE A 73 -2.22 2.10 -11.65
C PHE A 73 -2.30 2.96 -10.40
N TYR A 74 -1.91 2.37 -9.27
CA TYR A 74 -2.04 2.95 -7.94
C TYR A 74 -0.70 2.83 -7.22
N GLY A 75 -0.34 3.87 -6.46
CA GLY A 75 0.89 3.89 -5.69
C GLY A 75 0.66 4.48 -4.31
N VAL A 76 1.16 3.79 -3.29
CA VAL A 76 1.27 4.30 -1.92
C VAL A 76 2.72 4.18 -1.48
N GLN A 77 3.22 5.20 -0.78
CA GLN A 77 4.57 5.20 -0.24
C GLN A 77 4.66 4.50 1.13
N PHE A 78 3.52 4.43 1.83
CA PHE A 78 3.35 3.73 3.09
C PHE A 78 2.97 2.26 2.86
N HIS A 79 3.03 1.46 3.92
CA HIS A 79 2.78 0.02 3.93
C HIS A 79 1.46 -0.31 4.63
N PRO A 80 0.31 -0.33 3.92
CA PRO A 80 -0.98 -0.65 4.54
C PRO A 80 -1.05 -2.08 5.06
N GLU A 81 -0.35 -3.03 4.43
CA GLU A 81 -0.35 -4.45 4.80
C GLU A 81 0.19 -4.69 6.22
N LYS A 82 1.19 -3.91 6.64
CA LYS A 82 1.88 -4.13 7.91
C LYS A 82 0.98 -3.92 9.12
N ASN A 83 0.01 -3.02 9.01
CA ASN A 83 -0.91 -2.68 10.10
C ASN A 83 -1.64 -3.91 10.67
N SER A 84 -1.98 -4.90 9.83
CA SER A 84 -2.76 -6.08 10.25
C SER A 84 -1.93 -7.36 10.37
N PHE A 85 -0.79 -7.44 9.68
CA PHE A 85 -0.07 -8.71 9.52
C PHE A 85 1.32 -8.73 10.15
N GLU A 86 1.93 -7.58 10.44
CA GLU A 86 3.33 -7.52 10.88
C GLU A 86 3.49 -7.05 12.32
N TRP A 87 3.94 -7.94 13.20
CA TRP A 87 4.00 -7.69 14.65
C TRP A 87 5.43 -7.56 15.18
N LYS A 88 6.42 -7.49 14.28
CA LYS A 88 7.82 -7.43 14.67
C LYS A 88 8.13 -6.14 15.43
N LEU A 89 8.60 -6.30 16.66
CA LEU A 89 9.14 -5.22 17.48
C LEU A 89 10.67 -5.21 17.39
N ASP A 90 11.23 -4.65 16.32
CA ASP A 90 12.67 -4.40 16.23
C ASP A 90 13.01 -2.91 16.35
N LYS A 91 14.28 -2.58 16.63
CA LYS A 91 14.76 -1.20 16.84
C LYS A 91 14.55 -0.24 15.66
N HIS A 92 14.48 -0.76 14.44
CA HIS A 92 14.29 -0.06 13.18
C HIS A 92 12.83 -0.09 12.69
N HIS A 93 12.03 -1.07 13.13
CA HIS A 93 10.62 -1.27 12.78
C HIS A 93 9.70 -1.08 13.99
N LYS A 94 9.91 0.01 14.74
CA LYS A 94 9.02 0.39 15.85
C LYS A 94 7.79 1.11 15.31
N ASN A 95 6.67 0.98 16.04
CA ASN A 95 5.45 1.76 15.86
C ASN A 95 4.65 1.45 14.57
N ILE A 96 4.58 0.19 14.16
CA ILE A 96 3.53 -0.24 13.23
C ILE A 96 2.18 0.00 13.92
N PRO A 97 1.23 0.73 13.30
CA PRO A 97 -0.04 1.03 13.93
C PRO A 97 -0.98 -0.16 13.82
N HIS A 98 -1.42 -0.67 14.97
CA HIS A 98 -2.34 -1.82 15.09
C HIS A 98 -3.73 -1.43 15.63
N ASN A 99 -4.05 -0.12 15.66
CA ASN A 99 -5.36 0.32 16.12
C ASN A 99 -6.46 0.02 15.08
N VAL A 100 -7.72 0.12 15.50
CA VAL A 100 -8.89 -0.22 14.68
C VAL A 100 -8.92 0.50 13.33
N ASP A 101 -8.52 1.77 13.28
CA ASP A 101 -8.53 2.54 12.05
C ASP A 101 -7.37 2.17 11.12
N ALA A 102 -6.22 1.78 11.68
CA ALA A 102 -5.10 1.23 10.91
C ALA A 102 -5.45 -0.12 10.25
N THR A 103 -6.16 -0.99 10.96
CA THR A 103 -6.68 -2.25 10.39
C THR A 103 -7.76 -2.00 9.34
N ARG A 104 -8.65 -1.03 9.57
CA ARG A 104 -9.65 -0.62 8.57
C ARG A 104 -9.01 -0.05 7.31
N LEU A 105 -7.88 0.66 7.44
CA LEU A 105 -7.11 1.12 6.29
C LEU A 105 -6.57 -0.06 5.48
N THR A 106 -5.99 -1.08 6.12
CA THR A 106 -5.55 -2.31 5.43
C THR A 106 -6.67 -2.90 4.60
N GLN A 107 -7.83 -3.13 5.23
CA GLN A 107 -8.98 -3.75 4.59
C GLN A 107 -9.51 -2.89 3.43
N TYR A 108 -9.66 -1.58 3.63
CA TYR A 108 -10.13 -0.66 2.59
C TYR A 108 -9.23 -0.69 1.34
N MET A 109 -7.91 -0.63 1.54
CA MET A 109 -6.94 -0.67 0.45
C MET A 109 -6.99 -2.00 -0.31
N ALA A 110 -7.13 -3.12 0.40
CA ALA A 110 -7.28 -4.44 -0.20
C ALA A 110 -8.59 -4.56 -0.98
N ASP A 111 -9.72 -4.18 -0.39
CA ASP A 111 -11.04 -4.23 -1.02
C ASP A 111 -11.08 -3.40 -2.31
N PHE A 112 -10.50 -2.20 -2.28
CA PHE A 112 -10.36 -1.37 -3.47
C PHE A 112 -9.56 -2.08 -4.56
N PHE A 113 -8.36 -2.58 -4.25
CA PHE A 113 -7.48 -3.18 -5.25
C PHE A 113 -8.03 -4.48 -5.82
N VAL A 114 -8.63 -5.35 -4.99
CA VAL A 114 -9.32 -6.54 -5.47
C VAL A 114 -10.57 -6.14 -6.27
N GLY A 115 -11.25 -5.06 -5.92
CA GLY A 115 -12.32 -4.45 -6.73
C GLY A 115 -11.86 -4.08 -8.14
N GLU A 116 -10.67 -3.50 -8.30
CA GLU A 116 -10.06 -3.22 -9.61
C GLU A 116 -9.70 -4.51 -10.36
N ALA A 117 -9.15 -5.51 -9.67
CA ALA A 117 -8.80 -6.80 -10.26
C ALA A 117 -10.01 -7.58 -10.79
N ARG A 118 -11.23 -7.33 -10.29
CA ARG A 118 -12.47 -7.94 -10.81
C ARG A 118 -12.95 -7.34 -12.13
N LYS A 119 -12.34 -6.24 -12.61
CA LYS A 119 -12.78 -5.53 -13.84
C LYS A 119 -12.16 -6.08 -15.13
N ASN A 120 -11.59 -7.28 -15.08
CA ASN A 120 -11.07 -7.98 -16.25
C ASN A 120 -11.49 -9.45 -16.21
N ASP A 121 -11.49 -10.09 -17.38
CA ASP A 121 -11.90 -11.49 -17.55
C ASP A 121 -10.70 -12.44 -17.69
N HIS A 122 -9.52 -12.08 -17.17
CA HIS A 122 -8.37 -12.96 -17.20
C HIS A 122 -8.64 -14.20 -16.35
N LYS A 123 -8.16 -15.34 -16.86
CA LYS A 123 -8.23 -16.64 -16.21
C LYS A 123 -7.11 -17.53 -16.72
N PHE A 124 -6.75 -18.54 -15.93
CA PHE A 124 -5.87 -19.61 -16.41
C PHE A 124 -6.57 -20.41 -17.52
N SER A 125 -5.76 -21.02 -18.39
CA SER A 125 -6.27 -21.88 -19.47
C SER A 125 -6.98 -23.12 -18.93
N THR A 126 -6.49 -23.65 -17.80
CA THR A 126 -7.03 -24.85 -17.14
C THR A 126 -7.07 -24.66 -15.62
N PRO A 127 -8.03 -25.31 -14.91
CA PRO A 127 -8.03 -25.36 -13.45
C PRO A 127 -6.75 -25.95 -12.85
N GLU A 128 -6.10 -26.88 -13.55
CA GLU A 128 -4.85 -27.50 -13.11
C GLU A 128 -3.68 -26.51 -13.12
N ASP A 129 -3.59 -25.65 -14.14
CA ASP A 129 -2.57 -24.61 -14.22
C ASP A 129 -2.78 -23.56 -13.12
N GLU A 130 -4.03 -23.18 -12.87
CA GLU A 130 -4.39 -22.30 -11.74
C GLU A 130 -3.94 -22.92 -10.42
N SER A 131 -4.37 -24.16 -10.14
CA SER A 131 -4.06 -24.85 -8.90
C SER A 131 -2.57 -24.95 -8.63
N LYS A 132 -1.71 -25.07 -9.65
CA LYS A 132 -0.25 -25.13 -9.51
C LYS A 132 0.40 -23.76 -9.30
N ALA A 133 -0.22 -22.70 -9.80
CA ALA A 133 0.33 -21.34 -9.73
C ALA A 133 -0.01 -20.62 -8.41
N LEU A 134 -1.07 -21.05 -7.70
CA LEU A 134 -1.49 -20.41 -6.45
C LEU A 134 -0.43 -20.49 -5.36
N ILE A 135 -0.43 -19.47 -4.48
CA ILE A 135 0.51 -19.36 -3.35
C ILE A 135 0.38 -20.52 -2.34
N TYR A 136 -0.74 -21.24 -2.36
CA TYR A 136 -1.00 -22.39 -1.48
C TYR A 136 -0.05 -23.58 -1.70
N ASN A 137 0.69 -23.62 -2.81
CA ASN A 137 1.67 -24.67 -3.09
C ASN A 137 3.05 -24.41 -2.47
N TYR A 138 3.22 -23.31 -1.73
CA TYR A 138 4.51 -22.90 -1.21
C TYR A 138 4.47 -22.85 0.32
N ASP A 139 5.52 -23.38 0.94
CA ASP A 139 5.68 -23.31 2.38
C ASP A 139 6.16 -21.92 2.81
N VAL A 140 5.50 -21.39 3.83
CA VAL A 140 5.87 -20.12 4.44
C VAL A 140 6.89 -20.36 5.56
N SER A 141 7.97 -19.58 5.57
CA SER A 141 9.00 -19.63 6.60
C SER A 141 8.79 -18.56 7.66
N TYR A 142 8.85 -18.94 8.94
CA TYR A 142 8.93 -17.97 10.03
C TYR A 142 10.28 -17.26 9.99
N SER A 143 10.25 -15.92 9.95
CA SER A 143 11.45 -15.12 9.68
C SER A 143 11.69 -13.99 10.65
N GLN A 144 10.84 -13.83 11.66
CA GLN A 144 10.85 -12.64 12.53
C GLN A 144 12.17 -12.44 13.27
N GLU A 145 12.99 -13.48 13.47
CA GLU A 145 14.28 -13.37 14.16
C GLU A 145 15.36 -12.68 13.31
N TYR A 146 15.28 -12.78 11.97
CA TYR A 146 16.33 -12.31 11.05
C TYR A 146 15.81 -11.42 9.90
N SER A 147 14.50 -11.26 9.77
CA SER A 147 13.81 -10.48 8.73
C SER A 147 12.84 -9.46 9.34
N THR A 148 12.50 -8.40 8.61
CA THR A 148 11.52 -7.38 9.06
C THR A 148 10.06 -7.83 8.93
N PHE A 149 9.86 -9.05 8.44
CA PHE A 149 8.58 -9.71 8.27
C PHE A 149 8.45 -10.89 9.25
N THR A 150 7.25 -11.11 9.79
CA THR A 150 6.93 -12.27 10.62
C THR A 150 7.13 -13.57 9.84
N GLN A 151 6.70 -13.57 8.57
CA GLN A 151 6.74 -14.71 7.68
C GLN A 151 7.15 -14.28 6.26
N ILE A 152 7.86 -15.16 5.54
CA ILE A 152 8.25 -14.95 4.13
C ILE A 152 8.07 -16.23 3.32
N TYR A 153 7.82 -16.08 2.03
CA TYR A 153 7.97 -17.15 1.03
C TYR A 153 9.36 -17.05 0.40
N VAL A 154 10.06 -18.17 0.31
CA VAL A 154 11.38 -18.26 -0.36
C VAL A 154 11.20 -19.16 -1.58
N PHE A 155 11.64 -18.67 -2.73
CA PHE A 155 11.56 -19.39 -4.00
C PHE A 155 12.97 -19.62 -4.53
N ASP A 156 13.24 -20.83 -5.03
CA ASP A 156 14.50 -21.13 -5.72
C ASP A 156 14.62 -20.28 -7.00
N LYS A 157 15.86 -19.98 -7.38
CA LYS A 157 16.17 -19.22 -8.60
C LYS A 157 16.10 -20.08 -9.84
#